data_AF-Q9B7D5-F1
#
_entry.id   AF-Q9B7D5-F1
#
_cell.length_a   1.000
_cell.length_b   1.000
_cell.length_c   1.000
_cell.angle_alpha   90.00
_cell.angle_beta   90.00
_cell.angle_gamma   90.00
#
_symmetry.space_group_name_H-M   'P 1'
#
loop_
_entity.id
_entity.type
_entity.pdbx_description
1 polymer ?
#
loop_
_entity_poly.entity_id
_entity_poly.type
_entity_poly.pdbx_seq_one_letter_code
_entity_poly.pdbx_strand_id
1 'polypeptide(L)'
;AFHMVNPSPWPLTGALSALLLTSGMISWFHYNSIILLLIGVTTNSLTMYQWWRDVVREGTYQGHHTPVVQKGLRYGMILFIISEVFFFAGFFWAFYHSSLAPTPELGGCWPPTGILPLNPLDVPLLNTCVLLASGVSITWAHHSLMEGKRIHMIQSLLITILLGMYFTILQASEYLETSFTISDGVYGSTFFMATGFHGLHVMIGTTFLFVCLIRHLLYHFTSSHHFGFEAAA
;
A
#
# COMPACT_ATOMS: atom_id res chain seq x y z
N ALA A 1 29.59 9.47 6.66
CA ALA A 1 30.03 8.07 6.48
C ALA A 1 28.83 7.24 6.06
N PHE A 2 29.04 6.18 5.28
CA PHE A 2 27.99 5.22 4.92
C PHE A 2 27.72 4.25 6.10
N HIS A 3 26.60 3.54 6.03
CA HIS A 3 26.23 2.53 7.02
C HIS A 3 26.70 1.14 6.56
N MET A 4 27.55 0.50 7.36
CA MET A 4 27.96 -0.89 7.17
C MET A 4 27.04 -1.79 8.01
N VAL A 5 26.02 -2.36 7.37
CA VAL A 5 25.00 -3.18 8.05
C VAL A 5 25.61 -4.48 8.55
N ASN A 6 25.20 -4.93 9.73
CA ASN A 6 25.61 -6.24 10.27
C ASN A 6 25.03 -7.40 9.44
N PRO A 7 25.68 -8.57 9.44
CA PRO A 7 25.06 -9.78 8.89
C PRO A 7 23.67 -10.02 9.49
N SER A 8 22.68 -10.20 8.63
CA SER A 8 21.28 -10.33 9.02
C SER A 8 20.64 -11.55 8.36
N PRO A 9 19.79 -12.31 9.08
CA PRO A 9 19.08 -13.45 8.51
C PRO A 9 17.87 -13.05 7.64
N TRP A 10 17.40 -11.79 7.73
CA TRP A 10 16.14 -11.36 7.11
C TRP A 10 16.10 -11.50 5.58
N PRO A 11 17.20 -11.28 4.82
CA PRO A 11 17.21 -11.56 3.39
C PRO A 11 16.93 -13.04 3.06
N LEU A 12 17.49 -13.97 3.84
CA LEU A 12 17.28 -15.41 3.64
C LEU A 12 15.85 -15.80 3.99
N THR A 13 15.33 -15.35 5.15
CA THR A 13 13.96 -15.67 5.56
C THR A 13 12.93 -15.06 4.62
N GLY A 14 13.20 -13.87 4.06
CA GLY A 14 12.37 -13.22 3.06
C GLY A 14 12.36 -13.96 1.71
N ALA A 15 13.52 -14.46 1.27
CA ALA A 15 13.60 -15.27 0.06
C ALA A 15 12.83 -16.59 0.22
N LEU A 16 12.96 -17.25 1.38
CA LEU A 16 12.21 -18.47 1.69
C LEU A 16 10.71 -18.20 1.83
N SER A 17 10.29 -17.08 2.43
CA SER A 17 8.87 -16.74 2.53
C SER A 17 8.26 -16.47 1.15
N ALA A 18 9.00 -15.83 0.23
CA ALA A 18 8.54 -15.65 -1.16
C ALA A 18 8.36 -16.99 -1.90
N LEU A 19 9.28 -17.95 -1.70
CA LEU A 19 9.13 -19.31 -2.23
C LEU A 19 7.89 -20.00 -1.66
N LEU A 20 7.67 -19.91 -0.34
CA LEU A 20 6.50 -20.52 0.32
C LEU A 20 5.18 -19.88 -0.13
N LEU A 21 5.15 -18.56 -0.34
CA LEU A 21 3.98 -17.85 -0.86
C LEU A 21 3.65 -18.32 -2.28
N THR A 22 4.63 -18.32 -3.19
CA THR A 22 4.40 -18.68 -4.60
C THR A 22 4.03 -20.15 -4.77
N SER A 23 4.77 -21.05 -4.13
CA SER A 23 4.41 -22.49 -4.11
C SER A 23 3.10 -22.75 -3.35
N GLY A 24 2.77 -21.94 -2.33
CA GLY A 24 1.52 -22.02 -1.59
C GLY A 24 0.31 -21.60 -2.42
N MET A 25 0.46 -20.62 -3.31
CA MET A 25 -0.59 -20.29 -4.28
C MET A 25 -0.83 -21.45 -5.26
N ILE A 26 0.23 -22.12 -5.72
CA ILE A 26 0.13 -23.32 -6.56
C ILE A 26 -0.59 -24.44 -5.78
N SER A 27 -0.22 -24.68 -4.51
CA SER A 27 -0.86 -25.69 -3.68
C SER A 27 -2.35 -25.41 -3.44
N TRP A 28 -2.70 -24.14 -3.29
CA TRP A 28 -4.08 -23.73 -3.12
C TRP A 28 -4.90 -23.95 -4.39
N PHE A 29 -4.43 -23.45 -5.54
CA PHE A 29 -5.20 -23.52 -6.79
C PHE A 29 -5.32 -24.92 -7.39
N HIS A 30 -4.31 -25.77 -7.24
CA HIS A 30 -4.31 -27.10 -7.88
C HIS A 30 -4.60 -28.26 -6.92
N TYR A 31 -4.32 -28.09 -5.63
CA TYR A 31 -4.42 -29.16 -4.64
C TYR A 31 -5.34 -28.81 -3.45
N ASN A 32 -6.04 -27.66 -3.51
CA ASN A 32 -6.97 -27.19 -2.48
C ASN A 32 -6.35 -27.15 -1.06
N SER A 33 -5.04 -26.94 -0.96
CA SER A 33 -4.33 -26.87 0.32
C SER A 33 -3.74 -25.48 0.54
N ILE A 34 -4.22 -24.81 1.59
CA ILE A 34 -3.79 -23.46 1.99
C ILE A 34 -2.66 -23.46 3.03
N ILE A 35 -2.24 -24.64 3.53
CA ILE A 35 -1.29 -24.74 4.64
C ILE A 35 0.03 -24.04 4.29
N LEU A 36 0.57 -24.32 3.11
CA LEU A 36 1.85 -23.76 2.67
C LEU A 36 1.75 -22.24 2.46
N LEU A 37 0.62 -21.77 1.91
CA LEU A 37 0.33 -20.35 1.76
C LEU A 37 0.29 -19.62 3.11
N LEU A 38 -0.37 -20.20 4.12
CA LEU A 38 -0.44 -19.63 5.47
C LEU A 38 0.94 -19.57 6.15
N ILE A 39 1.78 -20.61 5.96
CA ILE A 39 3.17 -20.59 6.43
C ILE A 39 3.97 -19.50 5.70
N GLY A 40 3.78 -19.33 4.39
CA GLY A 40 4.38 -18.25 3.61
C GLY A 40 3.99 -16.86 4.12
N VAL A 41 2.69 -16.62 4.34
CA VAL A 41 2.17 -15.34 4.85
C VAL A 41 2.72 -15.02 6.24
N THR A 42 2.73 -16.00 7.14
CA THR A 42 3.24 -15.82 8.52
C THR A 42 4.75 -15.58 8.55
N THR A 43 5.54 -16.33 7.78
CA THR A 43 7.00 -16.11 7.72
C THR A 43 7.37 -14.79 7.05
N ASN A 44 6.60 -14.37 6.04
CA ASN A 44 6.78 -13.06 5.40
C ASN A 44 6.48 -11.91 6.36
N SER A 45 5.37 -11.96 7.10
CA SER A 45 5.01 -10.92 8.07
C SER A 45 6.02 -10.83 9.23
N LEU A 46 6.50 -11.97 9.73
CA LEU A 46 7.56 -12.02 10.74
C LEU A 46 8.88 -11.44 10.21
N THR A 47 9.25 -11.73 8.96
CA THR A 47 10.46 -11.19 8.34
C THR A 47 10.37 -9.67 8.22
N MET A 48 9.28 -9.15 7.65
CA MET A 48 9.04 -7.71 7.51
C MET A 48 9.07 -6.99 8.87
N TYR A 49 8.39 -7.54 9.88
CA TYR A 49 8.39 -6.97 11.23
C TYR A 49 9.80 -6.88 11.84
N GLN A 50 10.56 -7.97 11.82
CA GLN A 50 11.90 -8.02 12.43
C GLN A 50 12.91 -7.18 11.66
N TRP A 51 12.82 -7.17 10.33
CA TRP A 51 13.70 -6.38 9.48
C TRP A 51 13.48 -4.88 9.72
N TRP A 52 12.23 -4.39 9.65
CA TRP A 52 11.98 -2.97 9.90
C TRP A 52 12.22 -2.57 11.35
N ARG A 53 12.01 -3.47 12.32
CA ARG A 53 12.44 -3.23 13.70
C ARG A 53 13.94 -2.95 13.78
N ASP A 54 14.77 -3.73 13.08
CA ASP A 54 16.22 -3.54 13.11
C ASP A 54 16.64 -2.25 12.39
N VAL A 55 16.00 -1.89 11.27
CA VAL A 55 16.19 -0.57 10.63
C VAL A 55 15.83 0.59 11.57
N VAL A 56 14.77 0.46 12.38
CA VAL A 56 14.45 1.46 13.41
C VAL A 56 15.53 1.52 14.48
N ARG A 57 16.09 0.37 14.90
CA ARG A 57 17.19 0.35 15.88
C ARG A 57 18.45 1.04 15.35
N GLU A 58 18.82 0.70 14.12
CA GLU A 58 19.98 1.26 13.42
C GLU A 58 19.85 2.78 13.23
N GLY A 59 18.66 3.24 12.83
CA GLY A 59 18.38 4.65 12.59
C GLY A 59 18.21 5.48 13.86
N THR A 60 17.38 5.02 14.80
CA THR A 60 16.96 5.80 15.99
C THR A 60 17.89 5.58 17.19
N TYR A 61 18.30 4.36 17.48
CA TYR A 61 19.06 4.06 18.71
C TYR A 61 20.58 4.00 18.49
N GLN A 62 21.02 3.58 17.31
CA GLN A 62 22.46 3.48 16.99
C GLN A 62 23.00 4.67 16.18
N GLY A 63 22.11 5.50 15.62
CA GLY A 63 22.48 6.75 14.94
C GLY A 63 23.18 6.54 13.58
N HIS A 64 23.00 5.39 12.93
CA HIS A 64 23.68 5.08 11.67
C HIS A 64 23.13 5.86 10.45
N HIS A 65 21.97 6.49 10.57
CA HIS A 65 21.32 7.25 9.50
C HIS A 65 21.86 8.68 9.37
N THR A 66 23.13 8.80 8.96
CA THR A 66 23.73 10.10 8.62
C THR A 66 23.02 10.75 7.41
N PRO A 67 23.21 12.06 7.14
CA PRO A 67 22.55 12.73 6.00
C PRO A 67 22.80 12.05 4.65
N VAL A 68 23.99 11.45 4.45
CA VAL A 68 24.31 10.69 3.24
C VAL A 68 23.46 9.42 3.12
N VAL A 69 23.29 8.70 4.23
CA VAL A 69 22.44 7.50 4.27
C VAL A 69 20.98 7.87 4.04
N GLN A 70 20.48 8.92 4.69
CA GLN A 70 19.11 9.40 4.48
C GLN A 70 18.87 9.83 3.03
N LYS A 71 19.83 10.51 2.39
CA LYS A 71 19.74 10.84 0.96
C LYS A 71 19.62 9.58 0.09
N GLY A 72 20.39 8.53 0.41
CA GLY A 72 20.28 7.22 -0.24
C GLY A 72 18.90 6.58 -0.06
N LEU A 73 18.37 6.60 1.17
CA LEU A 73 17.02 6.08 1.46
C LEU A 73 15.92 6.85 0.71
N ARG A 74 16.04 8.19 0.58
CA ARG A 74 15.12 9.01 -0.23
C ARG A 74 15.13 8.59 -1.70
N TYR A 75 16.32 8.38 -2.29
CA TYR A 75 16.39 7.85 -3.66
C TYR A 75 15.78 6.45 -3.78
N GLY A 76 16.03 5.57 -2.81
CA GLY A 76 15.44 4.23 -2.77
C GLY A 76 13.91 4.27 -2.77
N MET A 77 13.30 5.12 -1.94
CA MET A 77 11.85 5.27 -1.88
C MET A 77 11.28 5.86 -3.19
N ILE A 78 11.93 6.87 -3.76
CA ILE A 78 11.49 7.46 -5.04
C ILE A 78 11.51 6.40 -6.15
N LEU A 79 12.58 5.61 -6.25
CA LEU A 79 12.69 4.56 -7.26
C LEU A 79 11.66 3.44 -7.05
N PHE A 80 11.38 3.07 -5.80
CA PHE A 80 10.33 2.13 -5.46
C PHE A 80 8.93 2.65 -5.87
N ILE A 81 8.60 3.91 -5.58
CA ILE A 81 7.33 4.51 -6.01
C ILE A 81 7.25 4.54 -7.54
N ILE A 82 8.35 4.87 -8.23
CA ILE A 82 8.39 4.84 -9.70
C ILE A 82 8.08 3.43 -10.23
N SER A 83 8.64 2.37 -9.63
CA SER A 83 8.30 1.00 -10.06
C SER A 83 6.83 0.66 -9.84
N GLU A 84 6.22 1.11 -8.73
CA GLU A 84 4.78 0.91 -8.49
C GLU A 84 3.91 1.69 -9.50
N VAL A 85 4.32 2.90 -9.92
CA VAL A 85 3.62 3.64 -10.98
C VAL A 85 3.64 2.86 -12.30
N PHE A 86 4.76 2.26 -12.67
CA PHE A 86 4.84 1.40 -13.87
C PHE A 86 4.04 0.10 -13.73
N PHE A 87 3.98 -0.47 -12.52
CA PHE A 87 3.11 -1.61 -12.23
C PHE A 87 1.63 -1.27 -12.50
N PHE A 88 1.14 -0.12 -12.00
CA PHE A 88 -0.21 0.34 -12.32
C PHE A 88 -0.41 0.73 -13.78
N ALA A 89 0.61 1.27 -14.46
CA ALA A 89 0.53 1.58 -15.89
C ALA A 89 0.18 0.35 -16.73
N GLY A 90 0.61 -0.85 -16.32
CA GLY A 90 0.20 -2.11 -16.94
C GLY A 90 -1.31 -2.38 -16.84
N PHE A 91 -1.93 -2.16 -15.68
CA PHE A 91 -3.37 -2.31 -15.52
C PHE A 91 -4.17 -1.25 -16.28
N PHE A 92 -3.71 0.01 -16.28
CA PHE A 92 -4.34 1.05 -17.09
C PHE A 92 -4.25 0.75 -18.58
N TRP A 93 -3.13 0.21 -19.05
CA TRP A 93 -3.01 -0.25 -20.43
C TRP A 93 -4.03 -1.36 -20.73
N ALA A 94 -4.13 -2.40 -19.88
CA ALA A 94 -5.11 -3.46 -20.07
C ALA A 94 -6.56 -2.93 -20.14
N PHE A 95 -6.91 -1.97 -19.29
CA PHE A 95 -8.21 -1.28 -19.31
C PHE A 95 -8.42 -0.51 -20.62
N TYR A 96 -7.48 0.35 -21.02
CA TYR A 96 -7.61 1.17 -22.24
C TYR A 96 -7.64 0.33 -23.52
N HIS A 97 -6.84 -0.72 -23.58
CA HIS A 97 -6.85 -1.65 -24.71
C HIS A 97 -8.24 -2.27 -24.90
N SER A 98 -8.86 -2.70 -23.81
CA SER A 98 -10.15 -3.39 -23.82
C SER A 98 -11.34 -2.43 -24.01
N SER A 99 -11.25 -1.23 -23.48
CA SER A 99 -12.36 -0.24 -23.49
C SER A 99 -12.41 0.63 -24.74
N LEU A 100 -11.26 0.96 -25.35
CA LEU A 100 -11.21 1.79 -26.55
C LEU A 100 -11.53 1.00 -27.84
N ALA A 101 -11.35 -0.31 -27.83
CA ALA A 101 -11.64 -1.20 -28.96
C ALA A 101 -12.40 -2.45 -28.50
N PRO A 102 -13.66 -2.31 -28.03
CA PRO A 102 -14.44 -3.43 -27.50
C PRO A 102 -14.71 -4.48 -28.59
N THR A 103 -14.53 -5.75 -28.23
CA THR A 103 -14.69 -6.86 -29.18
C THR A 103 -16.18 -7.16 -29.46
N PRO A 104 -16.52 -7.85 -30.56
CA PRO A 104 -17.91 -8.24 -30.86
C PRO A 104 -18.57 -9.07 -29.76
N GLU A 105 -17.81 -9.89 -29.02
CA GLU A 105 -18.31 -10.69 -27.90
C GLU A 105 -18.82 -9.84 -26.74
N LEU A 106 -18.34 -8.59 -26.62
CA LEU A 106 -18.82 -7.61 -25.63
C LEU A 106 -20.04 -6.81 -26.12
N GLY A 107 -20.48 -7.04 -27.36
CA GLY A 107 -21.50 -6.25 -28.05
C GLY A 107 -20.96 -5.04 -28.83
N GLY A 108 -19.63 -4.93 -28.99
CA GLY A 108 -19.00 -3.82 -29.71
C GLY A 108 -19.13 -2.46 -29.04
N CYS A 109 -19.42 -2.44 -27.73
CA CYS A 109 -19.56 -1.21 -26.93
C CYS A 109 -18.85 -1.34 -25.58
N TRP A 110 -18.66 -0.19 -24.91
CA TRP A 110 -18.13 -0.13 -23.55
C TRP A 110 -18.99 0.81 -22.69
N PRO A 111 -19.45 0.41 -21.50
CA PRO A 111 -19.31 -0.92 -20.88
C PRO A 111 -19.96 -2.04 -21.72
N PRO A 112 -19.52 -3.31 -21.56
CA PRO A 112 -20.11 -4.45 -22.28
C PRO A 112 -21.61 -4.60 -22.03
N THR A 113 -22.33 -5.16 -23.01
CA THR A 113 -23.78 -5.40 -22.86
C THR A 113 -24.09 -6.25 -21.63
N GLY A 114 -24.99 -5.79 -20.78
CA GLY A 114 -25.39 -6.48 -19.55
C GLY A 114 -24.63 -6.07 -18.29
N ILE A 115 -23.52 -5.32 -18.42
CA ILE A 115 -22.82 -4.74 -17.27
C ILE A 115 -23.50 -3.43 -16.86
N LEU A 116 -23.85 -3.33 -15.58
CA LEU A 116 -24.35 -2.11 -14.96
C LEU A 116 -23.23 -1.48 -14.11
N PRO A 117 -22.50 -0.47 -14.64
CA PRO A 117 -21.40 0.14 -13.92
C PRO A 117 -21.90 0.88 -12.68
N LEU A 118 -21.02 1.04 -11.69
CA LEU A 118 -21.28 1.90 -10.55
C LEU A 118 -21.44 3.36 -10.99
N ASN A 119 -22.33 4.07 -10.32
CA ASN A 119 -22.47 5.51 -10.52
C ASN A 119 -21.27 6.24 -9.89
N PRO A 120 -20.47 6.99 -10.68
CA PRO A 120 -19.26 7.63 -10.18
C PRO A 120 -19.55 8.78 -9.20
N LEU A 121 -20.79 9.27 -9.13
CA LEU A 121 -21.18 10.38 -8.24
C LEU A 121 -21.59 9.93 -6.83
N ASP A 122 -21.69 8.62 -6.59
CA ASP A 122 -22.11 8.06 -5.30
C ASP A 122 -20.87 7.76 -4.42
N VAL A 123 -20.70 6.51 -3.98
CA VAL A 123 -19.58 6.06 -3.14
C VAL A 123 -18.20 6.35 -3.77
N PRO A 124 -17.97 6.20 -5.09
CA PRO A 124 -16.68 6.54 -5.70
C PRO A 124 -16.26 8.00 -5.50
N LEU A 125 -17.21 8.94 -5.59
CA LEU A 125 -16.94 10.36 -5.35
C LEU A 125 -16.60 10.61 -3.88
N LEU A 126 -17.33 9.97 -2.96
CA LEU A 126 -17.05 10.03 -1.53
C LEU A 126 -15.64 9.52 -1.22
N ASN A 127 -15.25 8.36 -1.78
CA ASN A 127 -13.91 7.79 -1.64
C ASN A 127 -12.82 8.74 -2.14
N THR A 128 -13.07 9.43 -3.25
CA THR A 128 -12.16 10.46 -3.78
C THR A 128 -11.99 11.61 -2.79
N CYS A 129 -13.10 12.12 -2.24
CA CYS A 129 -13.08 13.19 -1.23
C CYS A 129 -12.34 12.76 0.05
N VAL A 130 -12.53 11.51 0.50
CA VAL A 130 -11.84 10.95 1.67
C VAL A 130 -10.33 10.91 1.47
N LEU A 131 -9.85 10.43 0.32
CA LEU A 131 -8.42 10.40 0.02
C LEU A 131 -7.82 11.80 -0.09
N LEU A 132 -8.51 12.73 -0.76
CA LEU A 132 -8.07 14.13 -0.85
C LEU A 132 -7.99 14.79 0.54
N ALA A 133 -9.00 14.57 1.40
CA ALA A 133 -8.99 15.07 2.77
C ALA A 133 -7.84 14.46 3.59
N SER A 134 -7.53 13.18 3.38
CA SER A 134 -6.41 12.51 4.05
C SER A 134 -5.05 13.10 3.63
N GLY A 135 -4.93 13.56 2.38
CA GLY A 135 -3.77 14.31 1.87
C GLY A 135 -3.57 15.66 2.58
N VAL A 136 -4.67 16.35 2.90
CA VAL A 136 -4.62 17.59 3.68
C VAL A 136 -4.19 17.31 5.12
N SER A 137 -4.78 16.29 5.78
CA SER A 137 -4.45 15.97 7.17
C SER A 137 -3.02 15.44 7.34
N ILE A 138 -2.49 14.65 6.40
CA ILE A 138 -1.08 14.21 6.46
C ILE A 138 -0.10 15.35 6.22
N THR A 139 -0.44 16.31 5.36
CA THR A 139 0.35 17.53 5.15
C THR A 139 0.38 18.37 6.44
N TRP A 140 -0.77 18.51 7.11
CA TRP A 140 -0.85 19.14 8.42
C TRP A 140 0.00 18.40 9.48
N ALA A 141 0.00 17.06 9.47
CA ALA A 141 0.85 16.26 10.34
C ALA A 141 2.34 16.52 10.10
N HIS A 142 2.75 16.63 8.84
CA HIS A 142 4.13 16.91 8.47
C HIS A 142 4.59 18.28 8.98
N HIS A 143 3.81 19.34 8.73
CA HIS A 143 4.14 20.67 9.24
C HIS A 143 4.17 20.71 10.77
N SER A 144 3.22 20.05 11.43
CA SER A 144 3.21 19.95 12.90
C SER A 144 4.44 19.23 13.44
N LEU A 145 4.95 18.21 12.75
CA LEU A 145 6.17 17.50 13.10
C LEU A 145 7.41 18.41 12.99
N MET A 146 7.54 19.15 11.89
CA MET A 146 8.65 20.09 11.67
C MET A 146 8.64 21.24 12.68
N GLU A 147 7.46 21.73 13.06
CA GLU A 147 7.29 22.78 14.07
C GLU A 147 7.38 22.27 15.53
N GLY A 148 7.57 20.97 15.75
CA GLY A 148 7.64 20.38 17.09
C GLY A 148 6.30 20.34 17.86
N LYS A 149 5.18 20.55 17.17
CA LYS A 149 3.82 20.54 17.73
C LYS A 149 3.29 19.11 17.88
N ARG A 150 3.76 18.40 18.91
CA ARG A 150 3.46 16.98 19.16
C ARG A 150 1.97 16.61 19.14
N ILE A 151 1.13 17.35 19.88
CA ILE A 151 -0.31 17.03 19.99
C ILE A 151 -0.97 17.15 18.61
N HIS A 152 -0.66 18.21 17.86
CA HIS A 152 -1.21 18.41 16.51
C HIS A 152 -0.72 17.35 15.52
N MET A 153 0.54 16.93 15.59
CA MET A 153 1.06 15.84 14.77
C MET A 153 0.30 14.53 15.04
N ILE A 154 0.11 14.16 16.32
CA ILE A 154 -0.64 12.96 16.71
C ILE A 154 -2.09 13.04 16.21
N GLN A 155 -2.78 14.16 16.45
CA GLN A 155 -4.17 14.33 16.07
C GLN A 155 -4.37 14.22 14.56
N SER A 156 -3.58 14.96 13.79
CA SER A 156 -3.67 15.00 12.32
C SER A 156 -3.31 13.66 11.68
N LEU A 157 -2.25 12.99 12.17
CA LEU A 157 -1.89 11.65 11.70
C LEU A 157 -2.98 10.61 12.03
N LEU A 158 -3.59 10.69 13.22
CA LEU A 158 -4.71 9.83 13.58
C LEU A 158 -5.90 10.04 12.64
N ILE A 159 -6.23 11.29 12.31
CA ILE A 159 -7.29 11.61 11.32
C ILE A 159 -6.96 10.96 9.97
N THR A 160 -5.74 11.10 9.47
CA THR A 160 -5.32 10.46 8.20
C THR A 160 -5.52 8.94 8.23
N ILE A 161 -5.11 8.28 9.31
CA ILE A 161 -5.27 6.82 9.47
C ILE A 161 -6.74 6.42 9.51
N LEU A 162 -7.59 7.16 10.24
CA LEU A 162 -9.03 6.93 10.30
C LEU A 162 -9.69 7.10 8.92
N LEU A 163 -9.28 8.11 8.15
CA LEU A 163 -9.77 8.31 6.78
C LEU A 163 -9.35 7.18 5.84
N GLY A 164 -8.12 6.66 5.94
CA GLY A 164 -7.66 5.50 5.17
C GLY A 164 -8.43 4.21 5.50
N MET A 165 -8.71 3.98 6.78
CA MET A 165 -9.58 2.86 7.21
C MET A 165 -11.02 3.05 6.71
N TYR A 166 -11.54 4.27 6.75
CA TYR A 166 -12.88 4.59 6.24
C TYR A 166 -12.98 4.33 4.74
N PHE A 167 -12.00 4.76 3.93
CA PHE A 167 -11.91 4.42 2.51
C PHE A 167 -11.94 2.90 2.30
N THR A 168 -11.15 2.14 3.08
CA THR A 168 -11.09 0.68 2.94
C THR A 168 -12.44 0.01 3.22
N ILE A 169 -13.19 0.50 4.21
CA ILE A 169 -14.54 0.01 4.53
C ILE A 169 -15.52 0.36 3.40
N LEU A 170 -15.49 1.60 2.89
CA LEU A 170 -16.33 2.00 1.77
C LEU A 170 -16.04 1.16 0.52
N GLN A 171 -14.77 0.95 0.18
CA GLN A 171 -14.37 0.13 -0.96
C GLN A 171 -14.81 -1.33 -0.79
N ALA A 172 -14.71 -1.89 0.42
CA ALA A 172 -15.21 -3.22 0.71
C ALA A 172 -16.74 -3.31 0.55
N SER A 173 -17.48 -2.30 1.00
CA SER A 173 -18.94 -2.25 0.80
C SER A 173 -19.32 -2.14 -0.66
N GLU A 174 -18.57 -1.36 -1.45
CA GLU A 174 -18.77 -1.23 -2.89
C GLU A 174 -18.60 -2.59 -3.58
N TYR A 175 -17.57 -3.36 -3.23
CA TYR A 175 -17.37 -4.71 -3.79
C TYR A 175 -18.46 -5.72 -3.42
N LEU A 176 -19.15 -5.53 -2.30
CA LEU A 176 -20.25 -6.40 -1.89
C LEU A 176 -21.57 -6.04 -2.61
N GLU A 177 -21.76 -4.78 -2.98
CA GLU A 177 -22.99 -4.26 -3.59
C GLU A 177 -22.92 -4.17 -5.12
N THR A 178 -21.73 -4.29 -5.73
CA THR A 178 -21.59 -4.28 -7.20
C THR A 178 -22.39 -5.39 -7.86
N SER A 179 -23.04 -5.06 -8.99
CA SER A 179 -23.81 -6.00 -9.81
C SER A 179 -22.97 -6.97 -10.64
N PHE A 180 -21.65 -6.79 -10.65
CA PHE A 180 -20.68 -7.56 -11.43
C PHE A 180 -19.52 -8.01 -10.54
N THR A 181 -18.82 -9.05 -10.97
CA THR A 181 -17.78 -9.80 -10.25
C THR A 181 -16.49 -9.86 -11.09
N ILE A 182 -15.41 -10.38 -10.50
CA ILE A 182 -14.14 -10.56 -11.22
C ILE A 182 -14.25 -11.50 -12.44
N SER A 183 -15.24 -12.40 -12.44
CA SER A 183 -15.52 -13.33 -13.54
C SER A 183 -16.37 -12.74 -14.67
N ASP A 184 -16.91 -11.51 -14.53
CA ASP A 184 -17.78 -10.89 -15.54
C ASP A 184 -16.98 -10.21 -16.65
N GLY A 185 -16.26 -11.07 -17.38
CA GLY A 185 -15.47 -10.72 -18.55
C GLY A 185 -14.36 -9.71 -18.27
N VAL A 186 -13.92 -9.03 -19.33
CA VAL A 186 -12.79 -8.10 -19.26
C VAL A 186 -13.11 -6.85 -18.43
N TYR A 187 -14.39 -6.45 -18.35
CA TYR A 187 -14.80 -5.33 -17.50
C TYR A 187 -14.57 -5.64 -16.02
N GLY A 188 -15.13 -6.76 -15.52
CA GLY A 188 -14.93 -7.19 -14.14
C GLY A 188 -13.46 -7.45 -13.83
N SER A 189 -12.75 -8.15 -14.73
CA SER A 189 -11.32 -8.43 -14.56
C SER A 189 -10.47 -7.16 -14.43
N THR A 190 -10.63 -6.20 -15.36
CA THR A 190 -9.84 -4.95 -15.32
C THR A 190 -10.23 -4.06 -14.14
N PHE A 191 -11.51 -4.01 -13.79
CA PHE A 191 -12.00 -3.28 -12.62
C PHE A 191 -11.38 -3.83 -11.33
N PHE A 192 -11.68 -5.08 -10.96
CA PHE A 192 -11.28 -5.65 -9.67
C PHE A 192 -9.76 -5.81 -9.52
N MET A 193 -9.03 -6.03 -10.62
CA MET A 193 -7.57 -6.09 -10.55
C MET A 193 -6.97 -4.71 -10.27
N ALA A 194 -7.38 -3.67 -11.01
CA ALA A 194 -6.85 -2.33 -10.82
C ALA A 194 -7.23 -1.74 -9.46
N THR A 195 -8.53 -1.76 -9.11
CA THR A 195 -9.02 -1.22 -7.84
C THR A 195 -8.61 -2.10 -6.65
N GLY A 196 -8.50 -3.41 -6.83
CA GLY A 196 -8.04 -4.35 -5.81
C GLY A 196 -6.58 -4.15 -5.43
N PHE A 197 -5.68 -4.00 -6.41
CA PHE A 197 -4.29 -3.64 -6.12
C PHE A 197 -4.17 -2.26 -5.50
N HIS A 198 -4.97 -1.27 -5.95
CA HIS A 198 -5.01 0.02 -5.29
C HIS A 198 -5.46 -0.09 -3.82
N GLY A 199 -6.52 -0.86 -3.54
CA GLY A 199 -6.98 -1.13 -2.17
C GLY A 199 -5.90 -1.79 -1.30
N LEU A 200 -5.15 -2.75 -1.85
CA LEU A 200 -3.99 -3.33 -1.18
C LEU A 200 -2.94 -2.27 -0.82
N HIS A 201 -2.66 -1.34 -1.73
CA HIS A 201 -1.74 -0.23 -1.48
C HIS A 201 -2.25 0.72 -0.38
N VAL A 202 -3.55 1.02 -0.35
CA VAL A 202 -4.14 1.83 0.73
C VAL A 202 -4.00 1.14 2.09
N MET A 203 -4.19 -0.18 2.16
CA MET A 203 -3.96 -0.95 3.40
C MET A 203 -2.48 -0.93 3.82
N ILE A 204 -1.55 -1.12 2.89
CA ILE A 204 -0.11 -1.03 3.17
C ILE A 204 0.26 0.38 3.65
N GLY A 205 -0.21 1.43 2.96
CA GLY A 205 0.02 2.82 3.36
C GLY A 205 -0.54 3.12 4.75
N THR A 206 -1.77 2.69 5.03
CA THR A 206 -2.42 2.87 6.35
C THR A 206 -1.65 2.17 7.47
N THR A 207 -1.15 0.94 7.24
CA THR A 207 -0.31 0.25 8.23
C THR A 207 1.03 0.94 8.44
N PHE A 208 1.63 1.49 7.38
CA PHE A 208 2.88 2.25 7.49
C PHE A 208 2.69 3.56 8.28
N LEU A 209 1.59 4.29 8.06
CA LEU A 209 1.20 5.45 8.86
C LEU A 209 0.94 5.09 10.32
N PHE A 210 0.31 3.95 10.58
CA PHE A 210 0.10 3.46 11.94
C PHE A 210 1.44 3.15 12.65
N VAL A 211 2.41 2.56 11.96
CA VAL A 211 3.78 2.41 12.49
C VAL A 211 4.42 3.77 12.77
N CYS A 212 4.23 4.76 11.90
CA CYS A 212 4.70 6.12 12.14
C CYS A 212 4.05 6.76 13.38
N LEU A 213 2.75 6.54 13.59
CA LEU A 213 2.06 7.02 14.79
C LEU A 213 2.66 6.41 16.05
N ILE A 214 2.85 5.08 16.10
CA ILE A 214 3.49 4.41 17.25
C ILE A 214 4.89 4.97 17.49
N ARG A 215 5.70 5.12 16.43
CA ARG A 215 7.06 5.68 16.55
C ARG A 215 7.05 7.11 17.06
N HIS A 216 6.10 7.94 16.62
CA HIS A 216 5.97 9.30 17.11
C HIS A 216 5.56 9.33 18.60
N LEU A 217 4.62 8.46 19.02
CA LEU A 217 4.24 8.30 20.42
C LEU A 217 5.43 7.91 21.30
N LEU A 218 6.35 7.08 20.78
CA LEU A 218 7.60 6.68 21.44
C LEU A 218 8.75 7.69 21.29
N TYR A 219 8.50 8.90 20.77
CA TYR A 219 9.51 9.96 20.61
C TYR A 219 10.68 9.60 19.65
N HIS A 220 10.46 8.69 18.69
CA HIS A 220 11.51 8.30 17.74
C HIS A 220 11.80 9.33 16.64
N PHE A 221 10.86 10.23 16.37
CA PHE A 221 11.01 11.27 15.35
C PHE A 221 11.44 12.59 15.99
N THR A 222 12.39 13.28 15.34
CA THR A 222 12.75 14.66 15.66
C THR A 222 12.20 15.60 14.60
N SER A 223 12.19 16.92 14.85
CA SER A 223 11.75 17.93 13.88
C SER A 223 12.62 18.00 12.61
N SER A 224 13.78 17.36 12.60
CA SER A 224 14.73 17.40 11.47
C SER A 224 15.09 16.02 10.92
N HIS A 225 14.79 14.93 11.64
CA HIS A 225 15.08 13.57 11.24
C HIS A 225 13.85 12.67 11.43
N HIS A 226 13.12 12.49 10.33
CA HIS A 226 11.87 11.73 10.30
C HIS A 226 11.60 11.11 8.92
N PHE A 227 12.64 10.61 8.25
CA PHE A 227 12.53 10.01 6.91
C PHE A 227 11.46 8.90 6.83
N GLY A 228 11.30 8.08 7.88
CA GLY A 228 10.24 7.06 7.88
C GLY A 228 8.82 7.63 7.77
N PHE A 229 8.60 8.85 8.28
CA PHE A 229 7.34 9.58 8.08
C PHE A 229 7.28 10.19 6.69
N GLU A 230 8.37 10.81 6.19
CA GLU A 230 8.43 11.34 4.82
C GLU A 230 8.20 10.26 3.75
N ALA A 231 8.64 9.02 3.99
CA ALA A 231 8.44 7.90 3.07
C ALA A 231 7.01 7.34 3.12
N ALA A 232 6.28 7.57 4.21
CA ALA A 232 4.89 7.13 4.35
C ALA A 232 3.87 8.17 3.83
N ALA A 233 4.30 9.43 3.68
CA ALA A 233 3.50 10.56 3.21
C ALA A 233 3.62 10.76 1.70
#